data_AF-A0A3M8WC00-F1
#
_entry.id   AF-A0A3M8WC00-F1
#
_cell.length_a   1.000
_cell.length_b   1.000
_cell.length_c   1.000
_cell.angle_alpha   90.00
_cell.angle_beta   90.00
_cell.angle_gamma   90.00
#
_symmetry.space_group_name_H-M   'P 1'
#
loop_
_entity.id
_entity.type
_entity.pdbx_description
1 polymer ?
#
loop_
_entity_poly.entity_id
_entity_poly.type
_entity_poly.pdbx_seq_one_letter_code
_entity_poly.pdbx_strand_id
1 'polypeptide(L)' 'MSAPRRTCPVCTREIAVVGGRFARHDPPGRRSDYELVSCPGSRRIAPLLTTPPKLFGGDEPPTPGQQPLF' A
#
# COMPACT_ATOMS: atom_id res chain seq x y z
N MET A 1 8.05 9.92 -7.28
CA MET A 1 7.73 8.89 -6.27
C MET A 1 6.53 8.07 -6.75
N SER A 2 6.62 6.75 -6.75
CA SER A 2 5.49 5.86 -7.08
C SER A 2 4.71 5.51 -5.82
N ALA A 3 3.38 5.45 -5.91
CA ALA A 3 2.54 5.04 -4.78
C ALA A 3 2.77 3.53 -4.46
N PRO A 4 2.74 3.12 -3.18
CA PRO A 4 2.85 1.71 -2.81
C PRO A 4 1.82 0.85 -3.53
N ARG A 5 2.29 -0.26 -4.12
CA ARG A 5 1.45 -1.23 -4.85
C ARG A 5 1.07 -2.40 -3.94
N ARG A 6 -0.13 -2.95 -4.12
CA ARG A 6 -0.64 -4.15 -3.44
C ARG A 6 -1.54 -4.96 -4.36
N THR A 7 -1.74 -6.23 -4.01
CA THR A 7 -2.74 -7.09 -4.63
C THR A 7 -4.15 -6.67 -4.19
N CYS A 8 -5.06 -6.46 -5.14
CA CYS A 8 -6.46 -6.20 -4.83
C CYS A 8 -7.09 -7.42 -4.13
N PRO A 9 -7.76 -7.26 -2.98
CA PRO A 9 -8.34 -8.39 -2.24
C PRO A 9 -9.60 -8.98 -2.89
N VAL A 10 -10.01 -8.50 -4.07
CA VAL A 10 -11.21 -8.95 -4.78
C VAL A 10 -10.87 -9.60 -6.11
N CYS A 11 -10.05 -8.94 -6.94
CA CYS A 11 -9.71 -9.43 -8.28
C CYS A 11 -8.25 -9.82 -8.47
N THR A 12 -7.45 -9.75 -7.40
CA THR A 12 -6.03 -10.12 -7.34
C THR A 12 -5.07 -9.37 -8.28
N ARG A 13 -5.51 -8.34 -9.00
CA ARG A 13 -4.60 -7.47 -9.78
C ARG A 13 -3.82 -6.50 -8.90
N GLU A 14 -2.66 -6.07 -9.38
CA GLU A 14 -1.90 -5.00 -8.73
C GLU A 14 -2.63 -3.65 -8.80
N ILE A 15 -2.67 -2.97 -7.66
CA ILE A 15 -3.29 -1.65 -7.49
C ILE A 15 -2.42 -0.75 -6.63
N ALA A 16 -2.46 0.55 -6.91
CA ALA A 16 -1.82 1.56 -6.05
C ALA A 16 -2.68 1.86 -4.81
N VAL A 17 -2.04 2.22 -3.71
CA VAL A 17 -2.69 2.76 -2.51
C VAL A 17 -2.36 4.23 -2.38
N VAL A 18 -3.36 5.11 -2.52
CA VAL A 18 -3.20 6.56 -2.50
C VAL A 18 -4.06 7.13 -1.39
N GLY A 19 -3.45 7.88 -0.46
CA GLY A 19 -4.16 8.50 0.67
C GLY A 19 -4.95 7.49 1.53
N GLY A 20 -4.42 6.28 1.72
CA GLY A 20 -5.08 5.22 2.49
C GLY A 20 -6.26 4.55 1.78
N ARG A 21 -6.43 4.76 0.47
CA ARG A 21 -7.49 4.13 -0.34
C ARG A 21 -6.91 3.34 -1.50
N PHE A 22 -7.56 2.23 -1.84
CA PHE A 22 -7.20 1.40 -2.98
C PHE A 22 -7.60 2.09 -4.30
N ALA A 23 -6.70 2.15 -5.27
CA ALA A 23 -6.98 2.71 -6.59
C ALA A 23 -8.05 1.91 -7.36
N ARG A 24 -8.84 2.62 -8.18
CA ARG A 24 -9.86 2.04 -9.06
C ARG A 24 -9.23 1.31 -10.23
N HIS A 25 -9.81 0.18 -10.59
CA HIS A 25 -9.52 -0.59 -11.80
C HIS A 25 -10.77 -1.44 -12.10
N ASP A 26 -10.88 -1.95 -13.32
CA ASP A 26 -12.06 -2.70 -13.74
C ASP A 26 -12.11 -4.10 -13.13
N PRO A 27 -13.29 -4.71 -12.96
CA PRO A 27 -13.41 -6.11 -12.59
C PRO A 27 -12.67 -7.07 -13.56
N PRO A 28 -12.38 -8.30 -13.10
CA PRO A 28 -11.87 -9.36 -13.96
C PRO A 28 -12.96 -9.82 -14.95
N GLY A 29 -12.57 -10.03 -16.20
CA GLY A 29 -13.49 -10.44 -17.27
C GLY A 29 -13.44 -9.50 -18.48
N ARG A 30 -14.07 -9.95 -19.56
CA ARG A 30 -14.30 -9.13 -20.75
C ARG A 30 -15.43 -8.15 -20.41
N ARG A 31 -15.22 -6.86 -20.66
CA ARG A 31 -16.30 -5.87 -20.54
C ARG A 31 -17.41 -6.27 -21.52
N SER A 32 -18.61 -6.56 -21.00
CA SER A 32 -19.80 -6.88 -21.81
C SER A 32 -20.45 -5.62 -22.41
N ASP A 33 -20.14 -4.47 -21.82
CA ASP A 33 -20.87 -3.23 -21.93
C ASP A 33 -19.93 -2.03 -21.71
N TYR A 34 -20.40 -0.83 -22.06
CA TYR A 34 -19.63 0.41 -21.95
C TYR A 34 -19.68 1.04 -20.55
N GLU A 35 -20.38 0.42 -19.60
CA GLU A 35 -20.45 0.93 -18.23
C GLU A 35 -19.10 0.75 -17.51
N LEU A 36 -18.58 1.84 -16.95
CA LEU A 36 -17.33 1.83 -16.19
C LEU A 36 -17.59 1.36 -14.76
N VAL A 37 -17.49 0.06 -14.54
CA VAL A 37 -17.60 -0.53 -13.21
C VAL A 37 -16.23 -0.58 -12.53
N SER A 38 -16.11 -0.01 -11.34
CA SER A 38 -14.90 -0.16 -10.51
C SER A 38 -14.95 -1.45 -9.69
N CYS A 39 -13.83 -2.13 -9.57
CA CYS A 39 -13.68 -3.29 -8.68
C CYS A 39 -14.10 -2.94 -7.24
N PRO A 40 -14.91 -3.78 -6.55
CA PRO A 40 -15.37 -3.51 -5.18
C PRO A 40 -14.24 -3.23 -4.19
N GLY A 41 -13.06 -3.83 -4.40
CA GLY A 41 -11.88 -3.58 -3.58
C GLY A 41 -11.43 -2.11 -3.56
N SER A 42 -11.67 -1.36 -4.63
CA SER A 42 -11.34 0.07 -4.73
C SER A 42 -12.15 0.97 -3.79
N ARG A 43 -13.31 0.50 -3.32
CA ARG A 43 -14.15 1.20 -2.35
C ARG A 43 -13.71 0.96 -0.90
N ARG A 44 -12.78 0.02 -0.67
CA ARG A 44 -12.31 -0.32 0.67
C ARG A 44 -11.22 0.66 1.10
N ILE A 45 -11.20 0.94 2.40
CA ILE A 45 -10.06 1.61 3.04
C ILE A 45 -8.91 0.61 3.04
N ALA A 46 -7.75 1.05 2.57
CA ALA A 46 -6.55 0.24 2.70
C ALA A 46 -6.16 0.24 4.18
N PRO A 47 -5.70 -0.90 4.72
CA PRO A 47 -5.06 -0.88 6.03
C PRO A 47 -4.05 0.26 6.05
N LEU A 48 -4.12 1.11 7.08
CA LEU A 48 -3.04 2.06 7.35
C LEU A 48 -1.76 1.23 7.30
N LEU A 49 -0.78 1.68 6.51
CA LEU A 49 0.51 1.02 6.41
C LEU A 49 1.03 0.87 7.84
N THR A 50 0.79 -0.27 8.48
CA THR A 50 1.52 -0.64 9.67
C THR A 50 2.95 -0.63 9.19
N THR A 51 3.76 0.26 9.75
CA THR A 51 5.18 0.35 9.47
C THR A 51 5.70 -1.08 9.37
N PRO A 52 6.30 -1.48 8.22
CA PRO A 52 6.79 -2.84 8.09
C PRO A 52 7.61 -3.16 9.35
N PRO A 53 7.48 -4.37 9.93
CA PRO A 53 8.23 -4.73 11.12
C PRO A 53 9.69 -4.40 10.81
N LYS A 54 10.31 -3.56 11.65
CA LYS A 54 11.70 -3.16 11.46
C LYS A 54 12.51 -4.45 11.31
N LEU A 55 13.07 -4.67 10.12
CA LEU A 55 13.92 -5.84 9.84
C LEU A 55 15.18 -5.83 10.72
N PHE A 56 15.54 -4.66 11.24
CA PHE A 56 16.60 -4.46 12.21
C PHE A 56 16.02 -3.71 13.42
N GLY A 57 16.03 -4.35 14.59
CA GLY A 57 15.70 -3.68 15.84
C GLY A 57 16.72 -2.58 16.15
N GLY A 58 16.24 -1.36 16.38
CA GLY A 58 17.04 -0.26 16.94
C GLY A 58 17.75 0.63 15.92
N ASP A 59 17.33 1.88 15.84
CA ASP A 59 18.30 2.98 15.98
C ASP A 59 17.78 3.73 17.21
N GLU A 60 18.08 3.15 18.36
CA GLU A 60 17.95 3.84 19.64
C GLU A 60 18.86 5.08 19.55
N PRO A 61 18.42 6.26 20.01
CA PRO A 61 19.33 7.39 20.09
C PRO A 61 20.60 6.95 20.81
N PRO A 62 21.79 7.46 20.43
CA PRO A 62 23.00 7.18 21.19
C PRO A 62 22.73 7.51 22.66
N THR A 63 22.93 6.53 23.54
CA THR A 63 22.83 6.73 24.99
C THR A 63 23.73 7.93 25.34
N PRO A 64 23.28 8.88 26.17
CA PRO A 64 24.08 10.08 26.47
C PRO A 64 25.49 9.68 26.89
N GLY A 65 26.49 10.01 26.05
CA GLY A 65 27.90 9.62 26.23
C GLY A 65 28.59 9.02 25.00
N GLN A 66 27.87 8.57 23.96
CA GLN A 66 28.52 8.16 22.71
C GLN A 66 28.87 9.37 21.84
N GLN A 67 30.17 9.60 21.62
CA GLN A 67 30.66 10.50 20.58
C GLN A 67 30.69 9.80 19.22
N PRO A 68 30.37 10.52 18.12
CA PRO A 68 30.50 9.97 16.78
C PRO A 68 31.98 9.70 16.48
N LEU A 69 32.24 8.55 15.85
CA LEU A 69 33.53 8.36 15.18
C LEU A 69 33.42 9.01 13.80
N PHE A 70 34.35 9.94 13.58
CA PHE A 70 34.52 10.92 12.49
C PHE A 70 33.82 12.26 12.71
#